data_AF-A0A0F8YZS2-F1
#
_entry.id   AF-A0A0F8YZS2-F1
#
_cell.length_a   1.000
_cell.length_b   1.000
_cell.length_c   1.000
_cell.angle_alpha   90.00
_cell.angle_beta   90.00
_cell.angle_gamma   90.00
#
_symmetry.space_group_name_H-M   'P 1'
#
loop_
_entity.id
_entity.type
_entity.pdbx_description
1 polymer ?
#
loop_
_entity_poly.entity_id
_entity_poly.type
_entity_poly.pdbx_seq_one_letter_code
_entity_poly.pdbx_strand_id
1 'polypeptide(L)' 'LWGIGLTEQVNGHTQFLHDGRARSLLEAVLWHGGEAQPARDAVVEMPKADRDALIRYLESL' A
#
# COMPACT_ATOMS: atom_id res chain seq x y z
N LEU A 1 5.82 10.10 -2.02
CA LEU A 1 6.11 8.66 -2.01
C LEU A 1 7.49 8.45 -2.63
N TRP A 2 8.54 8.54 -1.84
CA TRP A 2 9.90 8.17 -2.24
C TRP A 2 10.34 7.08 -1.26
N GLY A 3 10.84 5.95 -1.76
CA GLY A 3 11.38 4.85 -0.95
C GLY A 3 10.39 3.79 -0.45
N ILE A 4 9.23 3.60 -1.10
CA ILE A 4 8.29 2.55 -0.70
C ILE A 4 8.91 1.16 -0.79
N GLY A 5 9.54 0.80 -1.92
CA GLY A 5 10.18 -0.51 -2.12
C GLY A 5 11.48 -0.68 -1.32
N LEU A 6 12.05 0.41 -0.80
CA LEU A 6 13.26 0.39 0.03
C LEU A 6 12.96 0.40 1.54
N THR A 7 11.69 0.52 1.95
CA THR A 7 11.33 0.72 3.37
C THR A 7 11.80 -0.44 4.25
N GLU A 8 11.63 -1.69 3.81
CA GLU A 8 12.13 -2.86 4.56
C GLU A 8 13.67 -2.87 4.61
N GLN A 9 14.32 -2.61 3.47
CA GLN A 9 15.76 -2.67 3.34
C GLN A 9 16.47 -1.59 4.18
N VAL A 10 15.85 -0.42 4.34
CA VAL A 10 16.44 0.74 5.04
C VAL A 10 16.05 0.76 6.52
N ASN A 11 14.80 0.41 6.87
CA ASN A 11 14.30 0.53 8.25
C ASN A 11 14.25 -0.80 9.01
N GLY A 12 14.41 -1.95 8.34
CA GLY A 12 14.31 -3.27 8.95
C GLY A 12 12.87 -3.67 9.33
N HIS A 13 11.87 -2.92 8.87
CA HIS A 13 10.44 -3.22 9.07
C HIS A 13 9.57 -2.62 7.96
N THR A 14 8.40 -3.22 7.72
CA THR A 14 7.37 -2.70 6.81
C THR A 14 6.26 -2.04 7.60
N GLN A 15 6.47 -0.79 8.01
CA GLN A 15 5.43 0.04 8.63
C GLN A 15 5.15 1.23 7.72
N PHE A 16 3.87 1.42 7.39
CA PHE A 16 3.37 2.47 6.52
C PHE A 16 2.42 3.38 7.28
N LEU A 17 2.10 4.52 6.66
CA LEU A 17 1.39 5.65 7.28
C LEU A 17 2.24 6.34 8.36
N HIS A 18 1.87 7.58 8.70
CA HIS A 18 2.64 8.40 9.65
C HIS A 18 2.66 7.85 11.07
N ASP A 19 1.64 7.07 11.44
CA ASP A 19 1.49 6.41 12.73
C ASP A 19 1.98 4.94 12.74
N GLY A 20 2.49 4.45 11.60
CA GLY A 20 3.04 3.10 11.46
C GLY A 20 2.02 1.96 11.58
N ARG A 21 0.72 2.26 11.58
CA ARG A 21 -0.33 1.25 11.85
C ARG A 21 -0.51 0.21 10.74
N ALA A 22 -0.06 0.51 9.53
CA ALA A 22 -0.18 -0.39 8.39
C ALA A 22 1.09 -1.22 8.24
N ARG A 23 0.96 -2.55 8.22
CA ARG A 23 2.07 -3.50 8.14
C ARG A 23 2.35 -3.98 6.71
N SER A 24 1.48 -3.59 5.77
CA SER A 24 1.59 -3.87 4.34
C SER A 24 1.08 -2.69 3.52
N LEU A 25 1.48 -2.64 2.25
CA LEU A 25 0.98 -1.64 1.29
C LEU A 25 -0.53 -1.76 1.08
N LEU A 26 -1.06 -2.99 1.09
CA LEU A 26 -2.49 -3.20 1.00
C LEU A 26 -3.22 -2.64 2.23
N GLU A 27 -2.73 -2.90 3.45
CA GLU A 27 -3.29 -2.28 4.65
C GLU A 27 -3.23 -0.75 4.56
N ALA A 28 -2.11 -0.18 4.10
CA ALA A 28 -1.96 1.26 3.94
C ALA A 28 -3.01 1.83 2.99
N VAL A 29 -3.21 1.20 1.82
CA VAL A 29 -4.25 1.56 0.84
C VAL A 29 -5.64 1.54 1.47
N LEU A 30 -5.96 0.49 2.21
CA LEU A 30 -7.29 0.29 2.81
C LEU A 30 -7.61 1.27 3.95
N TRP A 31 -6.60 1.87 4.58
CA TRP A 31 -6.77 2.91 5.60
C TRP A 31 -7.11 4.30 5.04
N HIS A 32 -7.06 4.50 3.72
CA HIS A 32 -7.35 5.79 3.11
C HIS A 32 -8.87 6.02 2.90
N GLY A 33 -9.33 7.23 3.21
CA GLY A 33 -10.71 7.68 3.02
C GLY A 33 -10.76 9.13 2.56
N GLY A 34 -11.93 9.77 2.65
CA GLY A 34 -12.11 11.15 2.19
C GLY A 34 -11.86 11.27 0.69
N GLU A 35 -10.94 12.14 0.28
CA GLU A 35 -10.61 12.34 -1.14
C GLU A 35 -10.03 11.08 -1.82
N ALA A 36 -9.36 10.21 -1.06
CA ALA A 36 -8.78 8.97 -1.58
C ALA A 36 -9.75 7.78 -1.57
N GLN A 37 -10.98 7.97 -1.08
CA GLN A 37 -11.98 6.91 -0.97
C GLN A 37 -12.31 6.22 -2.31
N PRO A 38 -12.48 6.94 -3.45
CA PRO A 38 -12.73 6.28 -4.73
C PRO A 38 -11.59 5.36 -5.16
N ALA A 39 -10.34 5.74 -4.88
CA ALA A 39 -9.17 4.92 -5.20
C ALA A 39 -9.09 3.68 -4.29
N ARG A 40 -9.39 3.82 -2.99
CA ARG A 40 -9.50 2.68 -2.08
C ARG A 40 -10.55 1.69 -2.58
N ASP A 41 -11.74 2.20 -2.92
CA ASP A 41 -12.87 1.36 -3.34
C ASP A 41 -12.55 0.64 -4.65
N ALA A 42 -11.87 1.30 -5.60
CA ALA A 42 -11.37 0.63 -6.80
C ALA A 42 -10.46 -0.58 -6.48
N VAL A 43 -9.58 -0.48 -5.48
CA VAL A 43 -8.71 -1.60 -5.06
C VAL A 43 -9.49 -2.71 -4.35
N VAL A 44 -10.55 -2.37 -3.62
CA VAL A 44 -11.44 -3.35 -2.98
C VAL A 44 -12.19 -4.16 -4.04
N GLU A 45 -12.71 -3.50 -5.08
CA GLU A 45 -13.47 -4.13 -6.16
C GLU A 45 -12.59 -4.89 -7.17
N MET A 46 -11.26 -4.70 -7.13
CA MET A 46 -10.34 -5.42 -8.02
C MET A 46 -10.41 -6.94 -7.81
N PRO A 47 -10.40 -7.72 -8.90
CA PRO A 47 -10.07 -9.14 -8.84
C PRO A 47 -8.75 -9.35 -8.11
N LYS A 48 -8.62 -10.49 -7.40
CA LYS A 48 -7.43 -10.79 -6.61
C LYS A 48 -6.14 -10.70 -7.45
N ALA A 49 -6.15 -11.20 -8.69
CA ALA A 49 -4.97 -11.18 -9.56
C ALA A 49 -4.49 -9.75 -9.88
N ASP A 50 -5.42 -8.83 -10.13
CA ASP A 50 -5.09 -7.43 -10.45
C ASP A 50 -4.58 -6.70 -9.21
N ARG A 51 -5.19 -6.96 -8.05
CA ARG A 51 -4.71 -6.43 -6.78
C ARG A 51 -3.31 -6.96 -6.45
N ASP A 52 -3.04 -8.25 -6.67
CA ASP A 52 -1.71 -8.84 -6.46
C ASP A 52 -0.68 -8.22 -7.41
N ALA A 53 -1.04 -7.93 -8.67
CA ALA A 53 -0.18 -7.25 -9.63
C ALA A 53 0.13 -5.80 -9.23
N LEU A 54 -0.88 -5.06 -8.73
CA LEU A 54 -0.70 -3.71 -8.20
C LEU A 54 0.28 -3.69 -7.02
N ILE A 55 0.12 -4.61 -6.06
CA ILE A 55 1.02 -4.68 -4.90
C ILE A 55 2.46 -4.97 -5.35
N ARG A 56 2.67 -5.94 -6.26
CA ARG A 56 4.01 -6.22 -6.82
C ARG A 56 4.63 -5.01 -7.51
N TYR A 57 3.83 -4.25 -8.26
CA TYR A 57 4.32 -3.02 -8.88
C TYR A 57 4.79 -2.01 -7.82
N LEU A 58 3.99 -1.78 -6.77
CA LEU A 58 4.35 -0.86 -5.69
C LEU A 58 5.59 -1.30 -4.91
N GLU A 59 5.78 -2.60 -4.71
CA GLU A 59 6.99 -3.17 -4.08
C GLU A 59 8.26 -2.98 -4.93
N SER A 60 8.11 -2.77 -6.25
CA SER A 60 9.25 -2.59 -7.17
C SER A 60 9.76 -1.15 -7.32
N LEU A 61 9.10 -0.18 -6.65
CA LEU A 61 9.42 1.26 -6.72
C LEU A 61 10.47 1.69 -5.69
#